data_AF-A0A1G2DE58-F1
#
_entry.id   AF-A0A1G2DE58-F1
#
_cell.length_a   1.000
_cell.length_b   1.000
_cell.length_c   1.000
_cell.angle_alpha   90.00
_cell.angle_beta   90.00
_cell.angle_gamma   90.00
#
_symmetry.space_group_name_H-M   'P 1'
#
loop_
_entity.id
_entity.type
_entity.pdbx_description
1 polymer ?
#
loop_
_entity_poly.entity_id
_entity_poly.type
_entity_poly.pdbx_seq_one_letter_code
_entity_poly.pdbx_strand_id
1 'polypeptide(L)'
;MVIQLTNIVAGFALAAPKLKKFGAAAGTVEDAHAKLAPYLGTLGVIELVLGAAALIERLSIAHYGFGGFGSSFPQAAVAILMGLLLAPHLFGRFPAVRNFISGTLVTRAEWIGILGIAIGLGSLLFGCMAPFCFPVGF
;
A
#
# COMPACT_ATOMS: atom_id res chain seq x y z
N MET A 1 -12.31 4.03 4.10
CA MET A 1 -12.44 2.86 3.19
C MET A 1 -11.58 2.92 1.93
N VAL A 2 -11.42 4.08 1.28
CA VAL A 2 -10.69 4.18 -0.01
C VAL A 2 -9.26 3.61 0.08
N ILE A 3 -8.50 3.99 1.11
CA ILE A 3 -7.13 3.49 1.35
C ILE A 3 -7.04 1.98 1.62
N GLN A 4 -8.14 1.33 2.02
CA GLN A 4 -8.17 -0.13 2.24
C GLN A 4 -8.26 -0.85 0.90
N LEU A 5 -9.16 -0.36 0.03
CA LEU A 5 -9.36 -0.90 -1.32
C LEU A 5 -8.12 -0.70 -2.19
N THR A 6 -7.54 0.50 -2.15
CA THR A 6 -6.31 0.78 -2.92
C THR A 6 -5.15 -0.08 -2.43
N ASN A 7 -5.02 -0.32 -1.11
CA ASN A 7 -3.96 -1.17 -0.56
C ASN A 7 -4.10 -2.63 -0.98
N ILE A 8 -5.33 -3.14 -1.10
CA ILE A 8 -5.60 -4.48 -1.62
C ILE A 8 -5.23 -4.55 -3.10
N VAL A 9 -5.62 -3.57 -3.90
CA VAL A 9 -5.34 -3.55 -5.35
C VAL A 9 -3.84 -3.40 -5.64
N ALA A 10 -3.18 -2.45 -4.98
CA ALA A 10 -1.73 -2.24 -5.06
C ALA A 10 -0.96 -3.46 -4.51
N GLY A 11 -1.44 -4.02 -3.40
CA GLY A 11 -0.87 -5.21 -2.80
C GLY A 11 -0.99 -6.44 -3.69
N PHE A 12 -2.13 -6.63 -4.36
CA PHE A 12 -2.35 -7.68 -5.35
C PHE A 12 -1.41 -7.52 -6.54
N ALA A 13 -1.26 -6.30 -7.06
CA ALA A 13 -0.34 -6.04 -8.16
C ALA A 13 1.11 -6.40 -7.83
N LEU A 14 1.57 -6.09 -6.61
CA LEU A 14 2.92 -6.40 -6.14
C LEU A 14 3.10 -7.88 -5.74
N ALA A 15 2.07 -8.51 -5.18
CA ALA A 15 2.08 -9.91 -4.74
C ALA A 15 1.82 -10.91 -5.87
N ALA A 16 1.37 -10.46 -7.05
CA ALA A 16 1.04 -11.30 -8.20
C ALA A 16 2.08 -12.41 -8.51
N PRO A 17 3.41 -12.15 -8.50
CA PRO A 17 4.40 -13.20 -8.79
C PRO A 17 4.40 -14.32 -7.74
N LYS A 18 4.08 -13.99 -6.50
CA LYS A 18 4.06 -14.90 -5.36
C LYS A 18 2.72 -15.63 -5.25
N LEU A 19 1.61 -14.93 -5.51
CA LEU A 19 0.28 -15.52 -5.60
C LEU A 19 0.21 -16.60 -6.70
N LYS A 20 0.90 -16.37 -7.84
CA LYS A 20 1.08 -17.40 -8.88
C LYS A 20 1.77 -18.66 -8.35
N LYS A 21 2.81 -18.52 -7.51
CA LYS A 21 3.55 -19.65 -6.92
C LYS A 21 2.74 -20.42 -5.87
N PHE A 22 1.78 -19.78 -5.22
CA PHE A 22 0.92 -20.42 -4.22
C PHE A 22 -0.26 -21.22 -4.81
N GLY A 23 -0.40 -21.28 -6.14
CA GLY A 23 -1.36 -22.17 -6.82
C GLY A 23 -2.81 -21.65 -6.87
N ALA A 24 -3.09 -20.46 -6.35
CA ALA A 24 -4.41 -19.83 -6.47
C ALA A 24 -4.55 -19.23 -7.89
N ALA A 25 -5.22 -19.97 -8.78
CA ALA A 25 -5.73 -19.45 -10.05
C ALA A 25 -4.72 -18.61 -10.87
N ALA A 26 -3.56 -19.20 -11.19
CA ALA A 26 -2.46 -18.52 -11.89
C ALA A 26 -2.91 -17.78 -13.18
N GLY A 27 -3.84 -18.37 -13.95
CA GLY A 27 -4.44 -17.72 -15.13
C GLY A 27 -5.26 -16.48 -14.78
N THR A 28 -6.12 -16.54 -13.77
CA THR A 28 -6.92 -15.39 -13.30
C THR A 28 -6.03 -14.28 -12.73
N VAL A 29 -4.96 -14.63 -12.02
CA VAL A 29 -3.99 -13.67 -11.47
C VAL A 29 -3.22 -12.98 -12.60
N GLU A 30 -2.87 -13.72 -13.65
CA GLU A 30 -2.19 -13.19 -14.83
C GLU A 30 -3.07 -12.23 -15.63
N ASP A 31 -4.33 -12.60 -15.88
CA ASP A 31 -5.30 -11.73 -16.56
C ASP A 31 -5.58 -10.45 -15.77
N ALA A 32 -5.73 -10.56 -14.45
CA ALA A 32 -5.93 -9.40 -13.58
C ALA A 32 -4.68 -8.51 -13.55
N HIS A 33 -3.49 -9.10 -13.46
CA HIS A 33 -2.24 -8.35 -13.47
C HIS A 33 -2.01 -7.66 -14.82
N ALA A 34 -2.31 -8.31 -15.95
CA ALA A 34 -2.22 -7.73 -17.28
C ALA A 34 -3.14 -6.52 -17.46
N LYS A 35 -4.36 -6.57 -16.89
CA LYS A 35 -5.29 -5.44 -16.87
C LYS A 35 -4.83 -4.29 -15.97
N LEU A 36 -4.12 -4.61 -14.88
CA LEU A 36 -3.59 -3.63 -13.93
C LEU A 36 -2.24 -3.02 -14.36
N ALA A 37 -1.47 -3.73 -15.18
CA ALA A 37 -0.16 -3.32 -15.69
C ALA A 37 -0.08 -1.87 -16.19
N PRO A 38 -1.00 -1.39 -17.06
CA PRO A 38 -0.93 0.00 -17.55
C PRO A 38 -1.23 1.04 -16.46
N TYR A 39 -1.89 0.65 -15.37
CA TYR A 39 -2.29 1.54 -14.29
C TYR A 39 -1.37 1.47 -13.07
N LEU A 40 -0.34 0.61 -13.06
CA LEU A 40 0.55 0.43 -11.91
C LEU A 40 1.21 1.73 -11.47
N GLY A 41 1.68 2.53 -12.42
CA GLY A 41 2.26 3.84 -12.13
C GLY A 41 1.27 4.76 -11.42
N THR A 42 0.05 4.89 -11.97
CA THR A 42 -1.03 5.70 -11.40
C THR A 42 -1.48 5.19 -10.02
N LEU A 43 -1.61 3.87 -9.86
CA LEU A 43 -1.92 3.24 -8.57
C LEU A 43 -0.83 3.54 -7.53
N GLY A 44 0.44 3.53 -7.94
CA GLY A 44 1.55 3.91 -7.09
C GLY A 44 1.49 5.36 -6.63
N VAL A 45 1.14 6.29 -7.53
CA VAL A 45 0.95 7.71 -7.17
C VAL A 45 -0.22 7.89 -6.22
N ILE A 46 -1.37 7.27 -6.53
CA ILE A 46 -2.56 7.32 -5.68
C ILE A 46 -2.23 6.80 -4.29
N GLU A 47 -1.54 5.66 -4.19
CA GLU A 47 -1.18 5.12 -2.87
C GLU A 47 -0.20 5.97 -2.09
N LEU A 48 0.77 6.57 -2.78
CA LEU A 48 1.71 7.46 -2.14
C LEU A 48 1.00 8.70 -1.56
N VAL A 49 0.06 9.29 -2.32
CA VAL A 49 -0.71 10.46 -1.90
C VAL A 49 -1.66 10.09 -0.75
N LEU A 50 -2.39 8.97 -0.87
CA LEU A 50 -3.31 8.52 0.17
C LEU A 50 -2.58 8.13 1.45
N GLY A 51 -1.46 7.40 1.34
CA GLY A 51 -0.62 7.04 2.47
C GLY A 51 0.00 8.25 3.16
N ALA A 52 0.50 9.23 2.40
CA ALA A 52 1.02 10.47 2.95
C ALA A 52 -0.07 11.31 3.64
N ALA A 53 -1.25 11.46 3.01
CA ALA A 53 -2.38 12.17 3.60
C ALA A 53 -2.84 11.51 4.91
N ALA A 54 -2.97 10.18 4.90
CA ALA A 54 -3.30 9.37 6.08
C ALA A 54 -2.28 9.53 7.21
N LEU A 55 -0.98 9.62 6.88
CA LEU A 55 0.08 9.83 7.86
C LEU A 55 0.02 11.24 8.46
N ILE A 56 -0.21 12.27 7.65
CA ILE A 56 -0.33 13.67 8.09
C ILE A 56 -1.53 13.83 9.04
N GLU A 57 -2.66 13.22 8.69
CA GLU A 57 -3.87 13.21 9.54
C GLU A 57 -3.58 12.53 10.89
N ARG A 58 -2.87 11.39 10.87
CA ARG A 58 -2.49 10.66 12.10
C ARG A 58 -1.48 11.39 12.97
N LEU A 59 -0.57 12.14 12.39
CA LEU A 59 0.36 12.99 13.13
C LEU A 59 -0.32 14.25 13.70
N SER A 60 -1.64 14.42 13.52
CA SER A 60 -2.41 15.59 13.95
C SER A 60 -1.89 16.91 13.41
N ILE A 61 -1.11 16.88 12.32
CA ILE A 61 -0.55 18.06 11.67
C ILE A 61 -1.64 18.78 10.86
N ALA A 62 -2.64 18.04 10.35
CA ALA A 62 -3.82 18.59 9.72
C ALA A 62 -5.04 17.69 9.93
N HIS A 63 -6.15 18.27 10.40
CA HIS A 63 -7.43 17.59 10.48
C HIS A 63 -8.17 17.78 9.16
N TYR A 64 -7.92 16.91 8.20
CA TYR A 64 -8.74 16.85 7.00
C TYR A 64 -10.11 16.32 7.44
N GLY A 65 -11.17 17.14 7.38
CA GLY A 65 -12.53 16.84 7.87
C GLY A 65 -13.25 15.68 7.18
N PHE A 66 -12.51 14.73 6.59
CA PHE A 66 -13.00 13.48 6.05
C PHE A 66 -13.14 12.47 7.19
N GLY A 67 -14.31 12.46 7.84
CA GLY A 67 -14.69 11.51 8.90
C GLY A 67 -14.73 10.01 8.49
N GLY A 68 -13.97 9.59 7.48
CA GLY A 68 -13.91 8.24 6.96
C GLY A 68 -12.53 7.80 6.44
N PHE A 69 -11.46 8.58 6.71
CA PHE A 69 -10.11 8.17 6.31
C PHE A 69 -9.66 6.91 7.05
N GLY A 70 -10.06 6.73 8.32
CA GLY A 70 -10.10 5.43 8.99
C GLY A 70 -8.88 4.55 8.72
N SER A 71 -7.69 5.14 8.69
CA SER A 71 -6.47 4.46 8.28
C SER A 71 -5.59 4.29 9.50
N SER A 72 -5.18 3.08 9.81
CA SER A 72 -4.21 2.84 10.89
C SER A 72 -2.80 3.25 10.43
N PHE A 73 -1.90 3.57 11.37
CA PHE A 73 -0.50 3.85 11.08
C PHE A 73 0.17 2.78 10.17
N PRO A 74 -0.04 1.47 10.43
CA PRO A 74 0.46 0.41 9.54
C PRO A 74 -0.08 0.53 8.12
N GLN A 75 -1.34 0.93 7.96
CA GLN A 75 -1.97 1.06 6.66
C GLN A 75 -1.39 2.20 5.83
N ALA A 76 -1.11 3.34 6.47
CA ALA A 76 -0.46 4.49 5.84
C ALA A 76 1.00 4.19 5.46
N ALA A 77 1.75 3.55 6.35
CA ALA A 77 3.13 3.16 6.07
C ALA A 77 3.23 2.20 4.88
N VAL A 78 2.34 1.22 4.82
CA VAL A 78 2.35 0.20 3.76
C VAL A 78 1.85 0.77 2.43
N ALA A 79 0.86 1.64 2.45
CA ALA A 79 0.45 2.46 1.31
C ALA A 79 1.64 3.22 0.70
N ILE A 80 2.41 3.93 1.53
CA ILE A 80 3.60 4.68 1.09
C ILE A 80 4.65 3.73 0.48
N LEU A 81 4.92 2.59 1.12
CA LEU A 81 5.90 1.61 0.63
C LEU A 81 5.49 1.00 -0.71
N MET A 82 4.21 0.66 -0.87
CA MET A 82 3.69 0.15 -2.15
C MET A 82 3.67 1.24 -3.22
N GLY A 83 3.34 2.47 -2.85
CA GLY A 83 3.39 3.63 -3.73
C GLY A 83 4.80 3.89 -4.26
N LEU A 84 5.81 3.83 -3.39
CA LEU A 84 7.22 3.93 -3.77
C LEU A 84 7.66 2.82 -4.73
N LEU A 85 7.17 1.59 -4.52
CA LEU A 85 7.47 0.44 -5.37
C LEU A 85 6.79 0.50 -6.75
N LEU A 86 5.55 0.99 -6.80
CA LEU A 86 4.72 1.03 -8.01
C LEU A 86 4.95 2.29 -8.86
N ALA A 87 5.42 3.39 -8.26
CA ALA A 87 5.76 4.63 -8.96
C ALA A 87 7.26 5.00 -8.91
N PRO A 88 8.19 4.09 -9.28
CA PRO A 88 9.63 4.37 -9.21
C PRO A 88 10.08 5.49 -10.17
N HIS A 89 9.31 5.73 -11.23
CA HIS A 89 9.56 6.78 -12.22
C HIS A 89 9.51 8.20 -11.62
N LEU A 90 8.71 8.43 -10.57
CA LEU A 90 8.64 9.71 -9.88
C LEU A 90 9.93 10.04 -9.10
N PHE A 91 10.67 9.01 -8.69
CA PHE A 91 11.87 9.15 -7.86
C PHE A 91 13.17 9.10 -8.64
N GLY A 92 13.12 9.16 -9.97
CA GLY A 92 14.32 9.18 -10.83
C GLY A 92 15.29 10.33 -10.50
N ARG A 93 14.79 11.43 -9.91
CA ARG A 93 15.58 12.61 -9.51
C ARG A 93 16.21 12.48 -8.11
N PHE A 94 15.80 11.51 -7.30
CA PHE A 94 16.27 11.33 -5.92
C PHE A 94 17.07 10.03 -5.76
N PRO A 95 18.41 10.08 -5.90
CA PRO A 95 19.25 8.88 -5.89
C PRO A 95 19.18 8.11 -4.57
N ALA A 96 18.98 8.78 -3.43
CA ALA A 96 18.81 8.15 -2.13
C ALA A 96 17.55 7.27 -2.05
N VAL A 97 16.42 7.80 -2.52
CA VAL A 97 15.13 7.07 -2.55
C VAL A 97 15.20 5.92 -3.55
N ARG A 98 15.83 6.15 -4.71
CA ARG A 98 16.05 5.09 -5.70
C ARG A 98 16.87 3.95 -5.12
N ASN A 99 17.99 4.24 -4.46
CA ASN A 99 18.85 3.23 -3.84
C ASN A 99 18.12 2.43 -2.75
N PHE A 100 17.27 3.09 -1.96
CA PHE A 100 16.42 2.43 -0.98
C PHE A 100 15.37 1.53 -1.62
N ILE A 101 14.72 2.00 -2.70
CA ILE A 101 13.74 1.22 -3.47
C ILE A 101 14.42 -0.01 -4.08
N SER A 102 15.51 0.17 -4.82
CA SER A 102 16.18 -0.91 -5.56
C SER A 102 16.96 -1.86 -4.66
N GLY A 103 17.47 -1.40 -3.52
CA GLY A 103 18.23 -2.23 -2.59
C GLY A 103 17.34 -3.04 -1.64
N THR A 104 16.36 -2.39 -1.01
CA THR A 104 15.62 -2.98 0.11
C THR A 104 14.18 -3.33 -0.24
N LEU A 105 13.48 -2.45 -0.96
CA LEU A 105 12.05 -2.64 -1.22
C LEU A 105 11.80 -3.65 -2.34
N VAL A 106 12.57 -3.62 -3.44
CA VAL A 106 12.40 -4.55 -4.57
C VAL A 106 12.57 -6.00 -4.12
N THR A 107 13.60 -6.28 -3.30
CA THR A 107 13.86 -7.61 -2.72
C THR A 107 12.70 -8.14 -1.88
N ARG A 108 11.87 -7.24 -1.33
CA ARG A 108 10.74 -7.57 -0.45
C ARG A 108 9.38 -7.19 -1.07
N ALA A 109 9.34 -6.80 -2.33
CA ALA A 109 8.15 -6.23 -2.96
C ALA A 109 6.95 -7.19 -2.90
N GLU A 110 7.19 -8.48 -3.16
CA GLU A 110 6.16 -9.52 -3.07
C GLU A 110 5.58 -9.64 -1.64
N TRP A 111 6.43 -9.56 -0.61
CA TRP A 111 6.00 -9.64 0.79
C TRP A 111 5.29 -8.37 1.24
N ILE A 112 5.74 -7.20 0.79
CA ILE A 112 5.08 -5.91 1.01
C ILE A 112 3.69 -5.92 0.37
N GLY A 113 3.56 -6.50 -0.83
CA GLY A 113 2.27 -6.68 -1.49
C GLY A 113 1.31 -7.57 -0.69
N ILE A 114 1.78 -8.72 -0.20
CA ILE A 114 0.98 -9.61 0.67
C ILE A 114 0.56 -8.89 1.96
N LEU A 115 1.46 -8.11 2.55
CA LEU A 115 1.19 -7.34 3.75
C LEU A 115 0.15 -6.24 3.49
N GLY A 116 0.18 -5.59 2.32
CA GLY A 116 -0.83 -4.63 1.88
C GLY A 116 -2.22 -5.26 1.73
N ILE A 117 -2.30 -6.45 1.14
CA ILE A 117 -3.53 -7.24 1.06
C ILE A 117 -4.04 -7.58 2.46
N ALA A 118 -3.18 -8.11 3.34
CA ALA A 118 -3.55 -8.54 4.68
C ALA A 118 -4.04 -7.37 5.56
N ILE A 119 -3.37 -6.22 5.50
CA ILE A 119 -3.76 -5.02 6.25
C ILE A 119 -5.04 -4.40 5.68
N GLY A 120 -5.18 -4.36 4.35
CA GLY A 120 -6.40 -3.87 3.70
C GLY A 120 -7.62 -4.72 4.03
N LEU A 121 -7.51 -6.05 3.90
CA LEU A 121 -8.56 -7.00 4.29
C LEU A 121 -8.83 -6.98 5.78
N GLY A 122 -7.79 -6.95 6.62
CA GLY A 122 -7.95 -6.88 8.07
C GLY A 122 -8.68 -5.61 8.50
N SER A 123 -8.37 -4.47 7.88
CA SER A 123 -9.04 -3.19 8.15
C SER A 123 -10.49 -3.17 7.66
N LEU A 124 -10.82 -3.93 6.61
CA LEU A 124 -12.19 -4.15 6.10
C LEU A 124 -13.01 -5.10 6.99
N LEU A 125 -12.42 -6.20 7.43
CA LEU A 125 -13.10 -7.25 8.22
C LEU A 125 -13.27 -6.86 9.68
N PHE A 126 -12.28 -6.19 10.28
CA PHE A 126 -12.29 -5.79 11.68
C PHE A 126 -12.58 -4.30 11.88
N GLY A 127 -12.89 -3.57 10.81
CA GLY A 127 -13.28 -2.15 10.86
C GLY A 127 -12.31 -1.29 11.66
N CYS A 128 -11.13 -0.95 11.13
CA CYS A 128 -10.11 -0.15 11.84
C CYS A 128 -9.71 -0.62 13.25
N MET A 129 -10.20 -1.77 13.75
CA MET A 129 -9.80 -2.34 15.03
C MET A 129 -8.54 -3.18 14.87
N ALA A 130 -7.46 -2.51 14.53
CA ALA A 130 -6.14 -2.92 14.98
C ALA A 130 -5.47 -1.68 15.58
N PRO A 131 -5.88 -1.25 16.78
CA PRO A 131 -4.97 -0.52 17.61
C PRO A 131 -3.88 -1.52 17.94
N PHE A 132 -2.73 -1.45 17.26
CA PHE A 132 -1.54 -1.68 18.04
C PHE A 132 -1.59 -0.60 19.10
N CYS A 133 -1.96 -1.01 20.32
CA CYS A 133 -2.01 -0.20 21.53
C CYS A 133 -0.68 0.55 21.67
N PHE A 134 -0.62 1.76 21.11
CA PHE A 134 0.08 2.84 21.75
C PHE A 134 -1.02 3.71 22.36
N PRO A 135 -1.13 3.73 23.71
CA PRO A 135 -2.02 4.68 24.35
C PRO A 135 -1.51 6.07 24.00
N VAL A 136 -2.29 6.79 23.19
CA VAL A 136 -2.21 8.24 23.12
C VAL A 136 -3.42 8.74 23.91
N GLY A 137 -3.29 8.74 25.23
CA GLY A 137 -4.09 9.57 26.15
C GLY A 137 -3.08 10.47 26.87
N PHE A 138 -3.16 11.80 26.90
CA PHE A 138 -4.33 12.67 27.13
C PHE A 138 -5.23 12.18 28.26
#